data_AF-A0A1S2LYA9-F1
#
_entry.id   AF-A0A1S2LYA9-F1
#
_cell.length_a   1.000
_cell.length_b   1.000
_cell.length_c   1.000
_cell.angle_alpha   90.00
_cell.angle_beta   90.00
_cell.angle_gamma   90.00
#
_symmetry.space_group_name_H-M   'P 1'
#
loop_
_entity.id
_entity.type
_entity.pdbx_description
1 polymer ?
#
loop_
_entity_poly.entity_id
_entity_poly.type
_entity_poly.pdbx_seq_one_letter_code
_entity_poly.pdbx_strand_id
1 'polypeptide(L)'
;MSEPTLFDFEFSELAKEMDQFLEKEQLPSTPVFEVGHLVKVRQPSELDDCEMFYYLSDYQKKKGKIVEVGEKYKPVAYFVDFGNGVAIFNEGELILIA
;
A
#
# COMPACT_ATOMS: atom_id res chain seq x y z
N MET A 1 30.58 -4.30 -36.67
CA MET A 1 29.35 -3.52 -36.85
C MET A 1 28.24 -4.56 -36.92
N SER A 2 27.55 -4.83 -35.81
CA SER A 2 26.51 -5.87 -35.77
C SER A 2 25.18 -5.22 -36.15
N GLU A 3 24.51 -5.77 -37.15
CA GLU A 3 23.19 -5.29 -37.59
C GLU A 3 22.15 -5.65 -36.52
N PRO A 4 21.25 -4.72 -36.15
CA PRO A 4 20.17 -4.99 -35.20
C PRO A 4 19.19 -6.00 -35.83
N THR A 5 18.80 -7.00 -35.05
CA THR A 5 17.94 -8.08 -35.53
C THR A 5 16.47 -7.69 -35.39
N LEU A 6 15.58 -8.35 -36.15
CA LEU A 6 14.12 -8.12 -36.10
C LEU A 6 13.55 -8.24 -34.66
N PHE A 7 14.16 -9.09 -33.84
CA PHE A 7 13.84 -9.30 -32.42
C PHE A 7 14.10 -8.07 -31.54
N ASP A 8 15.11 -7.26 -31.87
CA ASP A 8 15.44 -6.05 -31.11
C ASP A 8 14.39 -4.94 -31.34
N PHE A 9 13.72 -4.96 -32.51
CA PHE A 9 12.70 -3.98 -32.86
C PHE A 9 11.37 -4.27 -32.14
N GLU A 10 10.93 -5.55 -32.16
CA GLU A 10 9.68 -5.98 -31.53
C GLU A 10 9.67 -5.82 -29.99
N PHE A 11 10.81 -6.06 -29.33
CA PHE A 11 10.92 -5.89 -27.87
C PHE A 11 10.85 -4.42 -27.45
N SER A 12 11.32 -3.50 -28.31
CA SER A 12 11.33 -2.07 -28.03
C SER A 12 9.94 -1.43 -28.15
N GLU A 13 9.11 -1.93 -29.07
CA GLU A 13 7.72 -1.47 -29.21
C GLU A 13 6.85 -2.03 -28.08
N LEU A 14 7.04 -3.30 -27.71
CA LEU A 14 6.34 -3.91 -26.58
C LEU A 14 6.68 -3.24 -25.24
N ALA A 15 7.95 -2.88 -25.03
CA ALA A 15 8.38 -2.14 -23.83
C ALA A 15 7.76 -0.73 -23.77
N LYS A 16 7.66 -0.03 -24.90
CA LYS A 16 7.00 1.29 -24.96
C LYS A 16 5.50 1.20 -24.70
N GLU A 17 4.83 0.17 -25.20
CA GLU A 17 3.41 -0.05 -24.91
C GLU A 17 3.16 -0.36 -23.44
N MET A 18 4.03 -1.16 -22.79
CA MET A 18 3.93 -1.45 -21.36
C MET A 18 4.12 -0.19 -20.49
N ASP A 19 5.10 0.65 -20.80
CA ASP A 19 5.32 1.92 -20.09
C ASP A 19 4.13 2.88 -20.27
N GLN A 20 3.52 2.91 -21.46
CA GLN A 20 2.36 3.77 -21.73
C GLN A 20 1.07 3.34 -21.01
N PHE A 21 0.93 2.05 -20.70
CA PHE A 21 -0.19 1.55 -19.90
C PHE A 21 0.02 1.81 -18.40
N LEU A 22 1.27 1.74 -17.90
CA LEU A 22 1.59 2.00 -16.49
C LEU A 22 1.43 3.47 -16.08
N GLU A 23 1.62 4.42 -17.01
CA GLU A 23 1.44 5.86 -16.71
C GLU A 23 -0.04 6.31 -16.61
N LYS A 24 -0.99 5.57 -17.20
CA LYS A 24 -2.39 6.02 -17.30
C LYS A 24 -3.32 5.59 -16.16
N GLU A 25 -2.87 4.73 -15.25
CA GLU A 25 -3.68 4.27 -14.11
C GLU A 25 -3.20 4.80 -12.75
N GLN A 26 -2.41 5.88 -12.70
CA GLN A 26 -2.30 6.66 -11.47
C GLN A 26 -3.54 7.55 -11.30
N LEU A 27 -4.70 6.92 -11.10
CA LEU A 27 -5.84 7.57 -10.47
C LEU A 27 -5.33 8.20 -9.16
N PRO A 28 -5.76 9.43 -8.80
CA PRO A 28 -5.52 9.92 -7.46
C PRO A 28 -6.12 8.89 -6.51
N SER A 29 -5.26 8.18 -5.79
CA SER A 29 -5.65 7.28 -4.70
C SER A 29 -6.25 8.18 -3.64
N THR A 30 -7.57 8.36 -3.71
CA THR A 30 -8.32 8.98 -2.63
C THR A 30 -8.08 8.11 -1.40
N PRO A 31 -7.67 8.69 -0.26
CA PRO A 31 -7.43 7.89 0.93
C PRO A 31 -8.72 7.15 1.31
N VAL A 32 -8.62 5.82 1.45
CA VAL A 32 -9.76 4.95 1.75
C VAL A 32 -10.28 5.17 3.17
N PHE A 33 -9.43 5.70 4.05
CA PHE A 33 -9.80 6.01 5.42
C PHE A 33 -9.59 7.49 5.76
N GLU A 34 -10.44 8.02 6.63
CA GLU A 34 -10.40 9.41 7.08
C GLU A 34 -10.09 9.50 8.58
N VAL A 35 -9.61 10.67 9.01
CA VAL A 35 -9.42 10.99 10.42
C VAL A 35 -10.75 10.84 11.16
N GLY A 36 -10.74 10.06 12.24
CA GLY A 36 -11.93 9.78 13.02
C GLY A 36 -12.45 8.36 12.87
N HIS A 37 -12.14 7.68 11.76
CA HIS A 37 -12.59 6.30 11.53
C HIS A 37 -12.01 5.32 12.55
N LEU A 38 -12.84 4.36 12.95
CA LEU A 38 -12.44 3.22 13.77
C LEU A 38 -11.99 2.08 12.86
N VAL A 39 -10.82 1.53 13.16
CA VAL A 39 -10.20 0.47 12.37
C VAL A 39 -9.69 -0.65 13.26
N LYS A 40 -9.53 -1.83 12.68
CA LYS A 40 -8.73 -2.94 13.25
C LYS A 40 -7.62 -3.28 12.28
N VAL A 41 -6.57 -3.88 12.82
CA VAL A 41 -5.48 -4.44 12.00
C VAL A 41 -5.92 -5.79 11.45
N ARG A 42 -5.61 -6.07 10.18
CA ARG A 42 -5.88 -7.38 9.56
C ARG A 42 -5.09 -8.48 10.25
N GLN A 43 -5.53 -9.72 10.06
CA GLN A 43 -4.72 -10.85 10.52
C GLN A 43 -3.45 -10.96 9.67
N PRO A 44 -2.30 -11.23 10.30
CA PRO A 44 -1.08 -11.60 9.58
C PRO A 44 -1.33 -12.83 8.72
N SER A 45 -0.69 -12.88 7.56
CA SER A 45 -0.76 -13.99 6.60
C SER A 45 0.62 -14.61 6.40
N GLU A 46 0.68 -15.83 5.84
CA GLU A 46 1.95 -16.49 5.50
C GLU A 46 2.70 -15.80 4.34
N LEU A 47 2.04 -14.86 3.66
CA LEU A 47 2.64 -14.04 2.60
C LEU A 47 3.37 -12.80 3.17
N ASP A 48 3.13 -12.45 4.43
CA ASP A 48 3.81 -11.36 5.09
C ASP A 48 5.24 -11.76 5.44
N ASP A 49 6.18 -10.82 5.30
CA ASP A 49 7.53 -11.03 5.82
C ASP A 49 7.51 -11.15 7.36
N CYS A 50 8.63 -11.63 7.92
CA CYS A 50 8.71 -11.87 9.35
C CYS A 50 8.46 -10.59 10.17
N GLU A 51 8.95 -9.44 9.70
CA GLU A 51 8.84 -8.16 10.44
C GLU A 51 7.38 -7.70 10.48
N MET A 52 6.72 -7.69 9.32
CA MET A 52 5.31 -7.35 9.17
C MET A 52 4.43 -8.33 9.95
N PHE A 53 4.74 -9.63 9.92
CA PHE A 53 3.99 -10.62 10.67
C PHE A 53 3.95 -10.32 12.17
N TYR A 54 5.11 -10.03 12.78
CA TYR A 54 5.19 -9.68 14.20
C TYR A 54 4.53 -8.34 14.48
N TYR A 55 4.76 -7.34 13.62
CA TYR A 55 4.16 -6.02 13.76
C TYR A 55 2.63 -6.09 13.76
N LEU A 56 2.02 -6.74 12.77
CA LEU A 56 0.56 -6.88 12.70
C LEU A 56 0.01 -7.73 13.87
N SER A 57 0.76 -8.74 14.32
CA SER A 57 0.37 -9.61 15.45
C SER A 57 0.17 -8.84 16.76
N ASP A 58 0.96 -7.79 17.00
CA ASP A 58 0.89 -6.96 18.22
C ASP A 58 -0.40 -6.13 18.31
N TYR A 59 -1.05 -5.88 17.16
CA TYR A 59 -2.23 -5.03 17.04
C TYR A 59 -3.50 -5.77 16.57
N GLN A 60 -3.41 -7.04 16.14
CA GLN A 60 -4.53 -7.79 15.54
C GLN A 60 -5.81 -7.88 16.40
N LYS A 61 -5.69 -7.79 17.74
CA LYS A 61 -6.84 -7.86 18.67
C LYS A 61 -7.30 -6.49 19.16
N LYS A 62 -6.63 -5.42 18.73
CA LYS A 62 -6.91 -4.05 19.18
C LYS A 62 -7.75 -3.33 18.13
N LYS A 63 -8.53 -2.36 18.60
CA LYS A 63 -9.22 -1.39 17.76
C LYS A 63 -8.52 -0.06 17.95
N GLY A 64 -8.30 0.64 16.86
CA GLY A 64 -7.67 1.95 16.88
C GLY A 64 -8.52 2.97 16.15
N LYS A 65 -8.22 4.25 16.38
CA LYS A 65 -8.85 5.37 15.70
C LYS A 65 -7.82 6.07 14.84
N ILE A 66 -8.16 6.36 13.59
CA ILE A 66 -7.27 7.15 12.73
C ILE A 66 -7.23 8.58 13.26
N VAL A 67 -6.03 9.05 13.55
CA VAL A 67 -5.76 10.40 14.07
C VAL A 67 -5.11 11.30 13.03
N GLU A 68 -4.41 10.73 12.03
CA GLU A 68 -3.79 11.46 10.94
C GLU A 68 -3.70 10.58 9.69
N VAL A 69 -3.86 11.21 8.52
CA VAL A 69 -3.65 10.57 7.20
C VAL A 69 -2.49 11.28 6.52
N GLY A 70 -1.40 10.55 6.32
CA GLY A 70 -0.19 11.01 5.68
C GLY A 70 -0.29 10.95 4.16
N GLU A 71 -1.16 11.78 3.56
CA GLU A 71 -1.39 11.82 2.11
C GLU A 71 -0.14 12.17 1.28
N LYS A 72 0.88 12.77 1.93
CA LYS A 72 2.16 13.10 1.29
C LYS A 72 3.05 11.87 1.06
N TYR A 73 2.76 10.74 1.70
CA TYR A 73 3.52 9.51 1.55
C TYR A 73 2.89 8.63 0.46
N LYS A 74 3.73 7.94 -0.32
CA LYS A 74 3.32 6.91 -1.28
C LYS A 74 4.08 5.62 -0.95
N PRO A 75 3.41 4.55 -0.48
CA PRO A 75 1.96 4.44 -0.21
C PRO A 75 1.48 5.36 0.92
N VAL A 76 0.17 5.66 0.93
CA VAL A 76 -0.46 6.52 1.95
C VAL A 76 -0.32 5.86 3.33
N ALA A 77 0.21 6.63 4.29
CA ALA A 77 0.38 6.19 5.66
C ALA A 77 -0.80 6.64 6.54
N TYR A 78 -1.31 5.74 7.37
CA TYR A 78 -2.39 6.00 8.33
C TYR A 78 -1.85 5.90 9.74
N PHE A 79 -2.03 6.98 10.51
CA PHE A 79 -1.63 7.03 11.91
C PHE A 79 -2.83 6.65 12.77
N VAL A 80 -2.70 5.56 13.51
CA VAL A 80 -3.78 4.93 14.26
C VAL A 80 -3.44 4.95 15.75
N ASP A 81 -4.30 5.58 16.54
CA ASP A 81 -4.21 5.60 18.00
C ASP A 81 -4.97 4.42 18.61
N PHE A 82 -4.26 3.60 19.40
CA PHE A 82 -4.82 2.46 20.14
C PHE A 82 -4.98 2.74 21.64
N GLY A 83 -4.82 3.99 22.07
CA GLY A 83 -4.96 4.45 23.45
C GLY A 83 -3.68 4.33 24.29
N ASN A 84 -2.71 3.55 23.85
CA ASN A 84 -1.38 3.41 24.48
C ASN A 84 -0.24 3.95 23.61
N GLY A 85 -0.55 4.50 22.44
CA GLY A 85 0.41 4.98 21.46
C GLY A 85 -0.19 5.06 20.06
N VAL A 86 0.51 5.77 19.19
CA VAL A 86 0.17 5.90 17.76
C VAL A 86 1.08 4.97 16.97
N ALA A 87 0.49 4.14 16.12
CA ALA A 87 1.19 3.24 15.22
C ALA A 87 0.82 3.57 13.77
N ILE A 88 1.72 3.27 12.84
CA ILE A 88 1.60 3.63 11.43
C ILE A 88 1.28 2.38 10.62
N PHE A 89 0.30 2.47 9.74
CA PHE A 89 -0.12 1.36 8.87
C PHE A 89 -0.38 1.85 7.45
N ASN A 90 -0.32 0.92 6.51
CA ASN A 90 -0.77 1.12 5.15
C ASN A 90 -2.26 0.73 5.01
N GLU A 91 -2.85 1.10 3.87
CA GLU A 91 -4.25 0.81 3.58
C GLU A 91 -4.58 -0.68 3.69
N GLY A 92 -3.77 -1.53 3.08
CA GLY A 92 -3.98 -2.99 3.04
C GLY A 92 -3.76 -3.71 4.37
N GLU A 93 -3.34 -3.00 5.42
CA GLU A 93 -3.13 -3.55 6.77
C GLU A 93 -4.31 -3.27 7.69
N LEU A 94 -5.21 -2.37 7.28
CA LEU A 94 -6.33 -1.90 8.09
C LEU A 94 -7.67 -2.39 7.53
N ILE A 95 -8.62 -2.60 8.44
CA ILE A 95 -10.00 -2.96 8.13
C ILE A 95 -10.91 -1.98 8.86
N LEU A 96 -11.78 -1.29 8.13
CA LEU A 96 -12.76 -0.38 8.69
C LEU A 96 -13.74 -1.12 9.61
N ILE A 97 -14.06 -0.52 10.75
CA ILE A 97 -15.11 -0.95 11.65
C ILE A 97 -16.15 0.17 11.69
N ALA A 98 -17.29 -0.05 11.03
CA ALA A 98 -18.42 0.86 11.09
C ALA A 98 -19.05 0.91 12.50
#